data_AF-A0A5C7RJ95-F1
#
_entry.id   AF-A0A5C7RJ95-F1
#
_cell.length_a   1.000
_cell.length_b   1.000
_cell.length_c   1.000
_cell.angle_alpha   90.00
_cell.angle_beta   90.00
_cell.angle_gamma   90.00
#
_symmetry.space_group_name_H-M   'P 1'
#
loop_
_entity.id
_entity.type
_entity.pdbx_description
1 polymer ?
#
loop_
_entity_poly.entity_id
_entity_poly.type
_entity_poly.pdbx_seq_one_letter_code
_entity_poly.pdbx_strand_id
1 'polypeptide(L)'
;MKTLKIFVLGISCLLLSACVTTTKPTNQPTVGSKPSDTPPRLVNSNVRQGVEWDNLAAFGPVPANLQKEGDAICSQDTFIFKSKAIGYHPKALDKAGKPIDGGGYACSA
;
A
#
# COMPACT_ATOMS: atom_id res chain seq x y z
N MET A 1 25.89 -30.96 52.68
CA MET A 1 27.22 -31.41 52.25
C MET A 1 27.08 -32.19 50.96
N LYS A 2 27.67 -31.70 49.87
CA LYS A 2 28.27 -32.41 48.70
C LYS A 2 28.35 -31.42 47.54
N THR A 3 29.52 -30.80 47.46
CA THR A 3 30.03 -30.13 46.26
C THR A 3 30.32 -31.18 45.19
N LEU A 4 29.95 -30.89 43.94
CA LEU A 4 30.58 -31.52 42.79
C LEU A 4 30.85 -30.45 41.73
N LYS A 5 32.12 -30.05 41.64
CA LYS A 5 32.74 -29.34 40.51
C LYS A 5 33.06 -30.36 39.41
N ILE A 6 33.30 -29.87 38.18
CA ILE A 6 33.84 -30.52 36.95
C ILE A 6 32.78 -30.43 35.82
N PHE A 7 33.02 -29.92 34.60
CA PHE A 7 34.24 -29.56 33.87
C PHE A 7 33.87 -28.53 32.78
N VAL A 8 34.76 -27.58 32.51
CA VAL A 8 34.74 -26.73 31.31
C VAL A 8 35.22 -27.58 30.14
N LEU A 9 34.50 -27.60 29.00
CA LEU A 9 35.08 -27.75 27.64
C LEU A 9 34.00 -27.74 26.53
N GLY A 10 34.23 -26.91 25.51
CA GLY A 10 33.60 -26.99 24.17
C GLY A 10 32.50 -25.95 23.95
N ILE A 11 32.78 -24.71 23.53
CA ILE A 11 33.08 -24.32 22.14
C ILE A 11 32.20 -25.06 21.13
N SER A 12 31.07 -24.47 20.76
CA SER A 12 30.89 -23.90 19.41
C SER A 12 29.47 -23.35 19.28
N CYS A 13 29.35 -22.03 19.47
CA CYS A 13 28.12 -21.29 19.27
C CYS A 13 27.97 -21.01 17.76
N LEU A 14 27.49 -22.00 17.00
CA LEU A 14 27.10 -21.82 15.59
C LEU A 14 25.67 -21.28 15.55
N LEU A 15 25.51 -20.00 15.90
CA LEU A 15 24.30 -19.23 15.65
C LEU A 15 24.30 -18.77 14.20
N LEU A 16 23.97 -19.67 13.27
CA LEU A 16 23.54 -19.27 11.93
C LEU A 16 22.13 -18.67 12.04
N SER A 17 22.06 -17.41 12.45
CA SER A 17 20.87 -16.59 12.29
C SER A 17 20.72 -16.29 10.80
N ALA A 18 20.10 -17.22 10.08
CA ALA A 18 19.62 -16.97 8.73
C ALA A 18 18.51 -15.93 8.83
N CYS A 19 18.81 -14.68 8.53
CA CYS A 19 17.82 -13.63 8.33
C CYS A 19 17.07 -13.97 7.05
N VAL A 20 16.08 -14.86 7.16
CA VAL A 20 15.11 -15.11 6.08
C VAL A 20 14.25 -13.86 6.01
N THR A 21 14.58 -12.96 5.09
CA THR A 21 13.67 -11.89 4.69
C THR A 21 12.48 -12.55 4.00
N THR A 22 11.45 -12.88 4.77
CA THR A 22 10.15 -13.30 4.26
C THR A 22 9.53 -12.11 3.54
N THR A 23 9.85 -11.91 2.26
CA THR A 23 9.03 -11.08 1.39
C THR A 23 7.75 -11.86 1.12
N LYS A 24 6.78 -11.74 2.04
CA LYS A 24 5.42 -12.23 1.82
C LYS A 24 4.90 -11.47 0.59
N PRO A 25 4.51 -12.14 -0.51
CA PRO A 25 3.87 -11.45 -1.61
C PRO A 25 2.55 -10.89 -1.08
N THR A 26 2.53 -9.59 -0.81
CA THR A 26 1.29 -8.89 -0.48
C THR A 26 0.60 -8.64 -1.81
N ASN A 27 -0.50 -9.36 -2.08
CA ASN A 27 -1.43 -9.07 -3.18
C ASN A 27 -2.16 -7.72 -2.98
N GLN A 28 -1.53 -6.76 -2.30
CA GLN A 28 -2.09 -5.46 -1.98
C GLN A 28 -1.75 -4.51 -3.12
N PRO A 29 -2.72 -3.71 -3.60
CA PRO A 29 -2.44 -2.71 -4.62
C PRO A 29 -1.37 -1.74 -4.10
N THR A 30 -0.31 -1.55 -4.89
CA THR A 30 0.78 -0.64 -4.55
C THR A 30 0.70 0.60 -5.43
N VAL A 31 1.00 1.75 -4.83
CA VAL A 31 1.12 3.03 -5.53
C VAL A 31 2.61 3.35 -5.76
N GLY A 32 2.89 4.29 -6.64
CA GLY A 32 4.24 4.79 -6.85
C GLY A 32 4.78 5.60 -5.68
N SER A 33 6.07 5.91 -5.70
CA SER A 33 6.72 6.76 -4.70
C SER A 33 6.38 8.24 -4.81
N LYS A 34 5.84 8.66 -5.97
CA LYS A 34 5.36 10.01 -6.26
C LYS A 34 4.31 9.97 -7.38
N PRO A 35 3.46 11.00 -7.53
CA PRO A 35 2.63 11.16 -8.70
C PRO A 35 3.47 11.14 -10.00
N SER A 36 3.00 10.39 -10.99
CA SER A 36 3.66 10.31 -12.30
C SER A 36 3.26 11.47 -13.21
N ASP A 37 3.99 11.68 -14.31
CA ASP A 37 3.65 12.73 -15.27
C ASP A 37 2.40 12.38 -16.10
N THR A 38 2.13 11.09 -16.29
CA THR A 38 0.92 10.59 -16.92
C THR A 38 -0.15 10.37 -15.83
N PRO A 39 -1.24 11.15 -15.83
CA PRO A 39 -2.24 11.03 -14.79
C PRO A 39 -3.05 9.73 -14.93
N PRO A 40 -3.44 9.10 -13.80
CA PRO A 40 -4.37 7.99 -13.82
C PRO A 40 -5.78 8.46 -14.21
N ARG A 41 -6.54 7.59 -14.88
CA ARG A 41 -7.88 7.86 -15.37
C ARG A 41 -8.87 6.80 -14.88
N LEU A 42 -10.08 7.23 -14.56
CA LEU A 42 -11.18 6.31 -14.33
C LEU A 42 -11.59 5.60 -15.63
N VAL A 43 -11.61 4.28 -15.59
CA VAL A 43 -12.08 3.41 -16.67
C VAL A 43 -13.19 2.51 -16.14
N ASN A 44 -13.99 1.92 -17.03
CA ASN A 44 -14.94 0.89 -16.60
C ASN A 44 -14.15 -0.31 -16.09
N SER A 45 -14.50 -0.84 -14.92
CA SER A 45 -13.83 -2.04 -14.42
C SER A 45 -14.20 -3.24 -15.28
N ASN A 46 -13.19 -4.07 -15.58
CA ASN A 46 -13.38 -5.32 -16.32
C ASN A 46 -13.70 -6.50 -15.39
N VAL A 47 -13.61 -6.30 -14.07
CA VAL A 47 -13.73 -7.35 -13.05
C VAL A 47 -14.94 -7.14 -12.16
N ARG A 48 -15.38 -5.89 -11.97
CA ARG A 48 -16.49 -5.53 -11.09
C ARG A 48 -17.40 -4.52 -11.79
N GLN A 49 -18.64 -4.40 -11.30
CA GLN A 49 -19.53 -3.34 -11.75
C GLN A 49 -19.01 -1.99 -11.22
N GLY A 50 -18.86 -1.01 -12.11
CA GLY A 50 -18.44 0.35 -11.74
C GLY A 50 -17.18 0.80 -12.48
N VAL A 51 -16.37 1.61 -11.80
CA VAL A 51 -15.15 2.21 -12.34
C VAL A 51 -13.93 1.83 -11.52
N GLU A 52 -12.77 1.80 -12.15
CA GLU A 52 -11.48 1.62 -11.49
C GLU A 52 -10.43 2.56 -12.09
N TRP A 53 -9.32 2.74 -11.39
CA TRP A 53 -8.17 3.44 -11.93
C TRP A 53 -7.44 2.55 -12.94
N ASP A 54 -7.11 3.09 -14.10
CA ASP A 54 -6.34 2.37 -15.13
C ASP A 54 -4.90 2.06 -14.71
N ASN A 55 -4.30 2.90 -13.85
CA ASN A 55 -2.92 2.76 -13.39
C ASN A 55 -2.74 3.23 -11.95
N LEU A 56 -2.73 2.29 -10.99
CA LEU A 56 -2.48 2.60 -9.58
C LEU A 56 -1.04 3.05 -9.29
N ALA A 57 -0.06 2.58 -10.07
CA ALA A 57 1.34 2.98 -9.89
C ALA A 57 1.60 4.44 -10.28
N ALA A 58 0.68 5.08 -11.01
CA ALA A 58 0.77 6.51 -11.32
C ALA A 58 0.52 7.40 -10.10
N PHE A 59 -0.18 6.91 -9.07
CA PHE A 59 -0.39 7.63 -7.82
C PHE A 59 0.91 7.72 -7.01
N GLY A 60 1.03 8.77 -6.21
CA GLY A 60 2.04 8.86 -5.14
C GLY A 60 1.44 8.63 -3.76
N PRO A 61 2.23 8.70 -2.69
CA PRO A 61 1.72 8.68 -1.32
C PRO A 61 0.77 9.85 -1.09
N VAL A 62 -0.24 9.65 -0.24
CA VAL A 62 -1.18 10.70 0.14
C VAL A 62 -0.45 11.75 1.00
N PRO A 63 -0.49 13.04 0.64
CA PRO A 63 0.02 14.10 1.51
C PRO A 63 -0.69 14.11 2.87
N ALA A 64 0.06 14.35 3.95
CA ALA A 64 -0.49 14.27 5.31
C ALA A 64 -1.71 15.18 5.55
N ASN A 65 -1.73 16.35 4.91
CA ASN A 65 -2.86 17.29 4.98
C ASN A 65 -4.10 16.84 4.19
N LEU A 66 -3.95 15.87 3.28
CA LEU A 66 -5.04 15.31 2.47
C LEU A 66 -5.52 13.95 2.98
N GLN A 67 -4.80 13.31 3.91
CA GLN A 67 -5.12 11.94 4.37
C GLN A 67 -6.54 11.83 4.93
N LYS A 68 -6.95 12.80 5.76
CA LYS A 68 -8.29 12.77 6.38
C LYS A 68 -9.40 12.87 5.33
N GLU A 69 -9.20 13.71 4.33
CA GLU A 69 -10.15 13.89 3.23
C GLU A 69 -10.19 12.66 2.33
N GLY A 70 -9.02 12.15 1.93
CA GLY A 70 -8.89 10.93 1.14
C GLY A 70 -9.54 9.72 1.83
N ASP A 71 -9.30 9.53 3.13
CA ASP A 71 -9.95 8.47 3.92
C ASP A 71 -11.48 8.64 3.94
N ALA A 72 -11.99 9.87 4.05
CA ALA A 72 -13.42 10.13 4.02
C ALA A 72 -14.04 9.82 2.65
N ILE A 73 -13.34 10.13 1.55
CA ILE A 73 -13.76 9.79 0.19
C ILE A 73 -13.76 8.26 0.01
N CYS A 74 -12.66 7.59 0.37
CA CYS A 74 -12.54 6.14 0.24
C CYS A 74 -13.57 5.39 1.12
N SER A 75 -13.87 5.88 2.33
CA SER A 75 -14.86 5.25 3.20
C SER A 75 -16.30 5.24 2.65
N GLN A 76 -16.58 6.08 1.65
CA GLN A 76 -17.87 6.10 0.96
C GLN A 76 -17.96 5.02 -0.14
N ASP A 77 -16.84 4.39 -0.49
CA ASP A 77 -16.82 3.28 -1.43
C ASP A 77 -17.59 2.08 -0.85
N THR A 78 -18.74 1.79 -1.46
CA THR A 78 -19.64 0.72 -1.03
C THR A 78 -19.11 -0.67 -1.34
N PHE A 79 -18.09 -0.80 -2.19
CA PHE A 79 -17.49 -2.08 -2.55
C PHE A 79 -16.36 -2.50 -1.62
N ILE A 80 -15.71 -1.53 -0.94
CA ILE A 80 -14.57 -1.78 -0.08
C ILE A 80 -14.86 -1.23 1.33
N PHE A 81 -15.43 -2.08 2.18
CA PHE A 81 -15.69 -1.75 3.58
C PHE A 81 -14.41 -1.25 4.28
N LYS A 82 -14.50 -0.08 4.91
CA LYS A 82 -13.42 0.56 5.68
C LYS A 82 -12.18 0.92 4.85
N SER A 83 -12.34 1.17 3.55
CA SER A 83 -11.20 1.56 2.73
C SER A 83 -10.60 2.92 3.14
N LYS A 84 -9.29 3.04 2.94
CA LYS A 84 -8.47 4.22 3.21
C LYS A 84 -7.78 4.68 1.94
N ALA A 85 -7.42 5.95 1.91
CA ALA A 85 -6.60 6.47 0.83
C ALA A 85 -5.16 5.97 1.00
N ILE A 86 -4.67 5.20 0.04
CA ILE A 86 -3.29 4.71 -0.03
C ILE A 86 -2.44 5.48 -1.04
N GLY A 87 -3.07 6.27 -1.93
CA GLY A 87 -2.35 7.18 -2.81
C GLY A 87 -3.18 8.35 -3.29
N TYR A 88 -2.48 9.37 -3.81
CA TYR A 88 -3.05 10.61 -4.30
C TYR A 88 -2.40 11.01 -5.62
N HIS A 89 -3.21 11.56 -6.54
CA HIS A 89 -2.72 12.18 -7.76
C HIS A 89 -3.43 13.52 -8.01
N PRO A 90 -2.69 14.66 -8.06
CA PRO A 90 -3.31 15.99 -8.16
C PRO A 90 -3.98 16.28 -9.50
N LYS A 91 -3.64 15.51 -10.54
CA LYS A 91 -4.17 15.66 -11.90
C LYS A 91 -4.97 14.43 -12.37
N ALA A 92 -5.50 13.62 -11.45
CA ALA A 92 -6.30 12.45 -11.82
C ALA A 92 -7.44 12.84 -12.76
N LEU A 93 -7.80 11.92 -13.66
CA LEU A 93 -8.78 12.17 -14.71
C LEU A 93 -10.06 11.37 -14.50
N ASP A 94 -11.19 11.96 -14.87
CA ASP A 94 -12.48 11.30 -14.94
C ASP A 94 -12.58 10.34 -16.15
N LYS A 95 -13.73 9.68 -16.31
CA LYS A 95 -14.00 8.80 -17.45
C LYS A 95 -13.95 9.50 -18.80
N ALA A 96 -14.17 10.80 -18.89
CA ALA A 96 -14.08 11.57 -20.13
C ALA A 96 -12.65 12.06 -20.42
N GLY A 97 -11.71 11.82 -19.50
CA GLY A 97 -10.33 12.31 -19.60
C GLY A 97 -10.18 13.76 -19.13
N LYS A 98 -11.16 14.31 -18.40
CA LYS A 98 -11.09 15.65 -17.82
C LYS A 98 -10.44 15.59 -16.43
N PRO A 99 -9.64 16.59 -16.03
CA PRO A 99 -9.14 16.68 -14.66
C PRO A 99 -10.27 16.70 -13.64
N ILE A 100 -10.08 15.95 -12.54
CA ILE A 100 -10.94 16.00 -11.38
C ILE A 100 -10.43 17.14 -10.48
N ASP A 101 -11.32 18.06 -10.11
CA ASP A 101 -10.99 19.13 -9.18
C ASP A 101 -10.56 18.55 -7.83
N GLY A 102 -9.40 19.00 -7.33
CA GLY A 102 -8.79 18.45 -6.11
C GLY A 102 -8.00 17.16 -6.33
N GLY A 103 -8.04 16.55 -7.52
CA GLY A 103 -7.31 15.33 -7.86
C GLY A 103 -8.11 14.06 -7.57
N GLY A 104 -7.39 12.93 -7.40
CA GLY A 104 -7.99 11.63 -7.14
C GLY A 104 -7.23 10.82 -6.10
N TYR A 105 -7.92 9.89 -5.46
CA TYR A 105 -7.37 9.02 -4.43
C TYR A 105 -7.45 7.54 -4.86
N ALA A 106 -6.37 6.81 -4.61
CA ALA A 106 -6.35 5.35 -4.70
C ALA A 106 -6.80 4.77 -3.35
N CYS A 107 -7.83 3.93 -3.35
CA CYS A 107 -8.43 3.35 -2.15
C CYS A 107 -8.05 1.88 -1.97
N SER A 108 -7.79 1.46 -0.73
CA SER A 108 -7.60 0.05 -0.34
C SER A 108 -8.19 -0.21 1.04
N ALA A 109 -8.70 -1.43 1.27
CA ALA A 109 -9.00 -1.94 2.61
C ALA A 109 -7.72 -2.15 3.44
#